data_AF-A0A952U558-F1
#
_entry.id   AF-A0A952U558-F1
#
_cell.length_a   1.000
_cell.length_b   1.000
_cell.length_c   1.000
_cell.angle_alpha   90.00
_cell.angle_beta   90.00
_cell.angle_gamma   90.00
#
_symmetry.space_group_name_H-M   'P 1'
#
loop_
_entity.id
_entity.type
_entity.pdbx_description
1 polymer ?
#
loop_
_entity_poly.entity_id
_entity_poly.type
_entity_poly.pdbx_seq_one_letter_code
_entity_poly.pdbx_strand_id
1 'polypeptide(L)' 'MKHEQVGGKVIVPPFDIQIGRAAVVADPWGNQFVMLDATKGLLKVDEHKNIIGNERPSNTR' A
#
# COMPACT_ATOMS: atom_id res chain seq x y z
N MET A 1 24.40 -20.00 7.62
CA MET A 1 23.81 -18.96 6.75
C MET A 1 23.08 -17.99 7.67
N LYS A 2 23.54 -16.75 7.80
CA LYS A 2 22.86 -15.72 8.59
C LYS A 2 21.97 -14.95 7.62
N HIS A 3 20.68 -15.19 7.70
CA HIS A 3 19.68 -14.54 6.86
C HIS A 3 19.60 -13.07 7.26
N GLU A 4 19.68 -12.17 6.29
CA GLU A 4 19.61 -10.72 6.46
C GLU A 4 18.51 -10.34 7.47
N GLN A 5 18.89 -9.68 8.56
CA GLN A 5 17.95 -8.81 9.25
C GLN A 5 17.69 -7.64 8.30
N VAL A 6 16.72 -7.81 7.39
CA VAL A 6 16.20 -6.74 6.56
C VAL A 6 15.76 -5.66 7.55
N GLY A 7 16.45 -4.51 7.57
CA GLY A 7 16.42 -3.57 8.70
C GLY A 7 15.04 -2.98 9.04
N GLY A 8 13.99 -3.33 8.31
CA GLY A 8 12.63 -2.90 8.60
C GLY A 8 11.86 -3.86 9.52
N LYS A 9 11.01 -3.29 10.38
CA LYS A 9 10.02 -4.00 11.21
C LYS A 9 8.62 -3.81 10.65
N VAL A 10 7.83 -4.87 10.53
CA VAL A 10 6.39 -4.76 10.26
C VAL A 10 5.69 -4.20 11.51
N ILE A 11 5.01 -3.06 11.35
CA ILE A 11 4.24 -2.39 12.40
C ILE A 11 2.77 -2.80 12.31
N VAL A 12 2.22 -2.81 11.10
CA VAL A 12 0.87 -3.30 10.81
C VAL A 12 0.98 -4.39 9.74
N PRO A 13 0.54 -5.64 10.02
CA PRO A 13 0.53 -6.71 9.04
C PRO A 13 -0.30 -6.35 7.80
N PRO A 14 -0.05 -6.97 6.64
CA PRO A 14 -0.81 -6.68 5.43
C PRO A 14 -2.34 -6.84 5.60
N PHE A 15 -3.10 -5.78 5.35
CA PHE A 15 -4.56 -5.73 5.44
C PHE A 15 -5.19 -5.31 4.11
N ASP A 16 -6.46 -5.67 3.90
CA ASP A 16 -7.19 -5.31 2.69
C ASP A 16 -7.65 -3.85 2.71
N ILE A 17 -7.58 -3.22 1.54
CA ILE A 17 -8.10 -1.87 1.28
C ILE A 17 -8.91 -1.88 -0.02
N GLN A 18 -9.63 -0.79 -0.28
CA GLN A 18 -10.52 -0.64 -1.44
C GLN A 18 -9.84 -0.90 -2.79
N ILE A 19 -8.53 -0.62 -2.91
CA ILE A 19 -7.75 -0.72 -4.15
C ILE A 19 -6.78 -1.91 -4.20
N GLY A 20 -6.70 -2.71 -3.13
CA GLY A 20 -5.74 -3.81 -3.02
C GLY A 20 -5.41 -4.14 -1.58
N ARG A 21 -4.14 -4.02 -1.19
CA ARG A 21 -3.66 -4.26 0.19
C ARG A 21 -2.69 -3.18 0.65
N ALA A 22 -2.59 -3.00 1.96
CA ALA A 22 -1.58 -2.14 2.56
C ALA A 22 -0.88 -2.83 3.73
N ALA A 23 0.36 -2.46 3.98
CA ALA A 23 1.09 -2.82 5.19
C ALA A 23 1.89 -1.60 5.69
N VAL A 24 2.08 -1.49 7.00
CA VAL A 24 2.92 -0.44 7.58
C VAL A 24 4.20 -1.08 8.08
N VAL A 25 5.33 -0.57 7.61
CA VAL A 25 6.67 -1.00 8.05
C VAL A 25 7.42 0.21 8.62
N ALA A 26 8.35 -0.04 9.53
CA ALA A 26 9.28 0.98 10.01
C ALA A 26 10.70 0.57 9.65
N ASP A 27 11.56 1.51 9.27
CA ASP A 27 12.99 1.26 9.12
C ASP A 27 13.72 1.18 10.49
N PRO A 28 15.05 0.90 10.55
CA PRO A 28 15.77 0.82 11.82
C PRO A 28 15.76 2.11 12.65
N TRP A 29 15.53 3.26 12.01
CA TRP A 29 15.50 4.57 12.64
C TRP A 29 14.08 4.97 13.10
N GLY A 30 13.09 4.11 12.86
CA GLY A 30 11.70 4.30 13.26
C GLY A 30 10.84 5.07 12.26
N ASN A 31 11.35 5.38 11.06
CA ASN A 31 10.53 6.05 10.04
C ASN A 31 9.51 5.07 9.46
N GLN A 32 8.23 5.46 9.43
CA GLN A 32 7.15 4.62 8.96
C GLN A 32 6.89 4.80 7.47
N PHE A 33 6.73 3.68 6.77
CA PHE A 33 6.38 3.61 5.36
C PHE A 33 5.15 2.73 5.17
N VAL A 34 4.30 3.12 4.22
CA VAL A 34 3.15 2.32 3.80
C VAL A 34 3.52 1.62 2.49
N MET A 35 3.56 0.29 2.51
CA MET A 35 3.60 -0.50 1.28
C MET A 35 2.18 -0.61 0.74
N LEU A 36 1.99 -0.22 -0.52
CA LEU A 36 0.69 -0.18 -1.17
C LEU A 36 0.67 -1.12 -2.37
N ASP A 37 -0.26 -2.07 -2.36
CA ASP A 37 -0.69 -2.84 -3.51
C ASP A 37 -1.98 -2.22 -4.05
N ALA A 38 -1.95 -1.75 -5.30
CA ALA A 38 -3.08 -1.14 -6.00
C ALA A 38 -3.57 -2.01 -7.19
N THR A 39 -3.30 -3.32 -7.16
CA THR A 39 -3.68 -4.23 -8.25
C THR A 39 -5.18 -4.36 -8.48
N LYS A 40 -6.04 -4.03 -7.50
CA LYS A 40 -7.50 -4.03 -7.67
C LYS A 40 -8.04 -2.71 -8.26
N GLY A 41 -7.20 -1.71 -8.51
CA GLY A 41 -7.57 -0.44 -9.14
C GLY A 41 -7.01 0.79 -8.43
N LEU A 42 -7.52 1.98 -8.78
CA LEU A 42 -7.16 3.25 -8.12
C LEU A 42 -8.39 3.87 -7.46
N LEU A 43 -8.16 4.80 -6.53
CA LEU A 43 -9.24 5.62 -5.99
C LEU A 43 -9.62 6.67 -7.04
N LYS A 44 -10.92 6.79 -7.31
CA LYS A 44 -11.44 7.86 -8.15
C LYS A 44 -11.67 9.09 -7.28
N VAL A 45 -11.16 10.23 -7.72
CA VAL A 45 -11.35 11.52 -7.05
C VAL A 45 -12.16 12.48 -7.92
N ASP A 46 -12.92 13.37 -7.28
CA ASP A 46 -13.54 14.52 -7.94
C ASP A 46 -12.56 15.71 -8.08
N GLU A 47 -13.02 16.80 -8.68
CA GLU A 47 -12.24 18.04 -8.87
C GLU A 47 -11.79 18.67 -7.53
N HIS A 48 -12.51 18.37 -6.44
CA HIS A 48 -12.23 18.85 -5.10
C HIS A 48 -11.35 17.87 -4.30
N LYS A 49 -10.86 16.79 -4.91
CA LYS A 49 -10.02 15.74 -4.32
C LYS A 49 -10.74 14.86 -3.28
N ASN A 50 -12.07 14.81 -3.31
CA ASN A 50 -12.83 13.85 -2.51
C ASN A 50 -12.84 12.48 -3.18
N ILE A 51 -12.81 11.42 -2.39
CA ILE A 51 -12.92 10.04 -2.89
C ILE A 51 -14.38 9.77 -3.26
N ILE A 52 -14.65 9.51 -4.54
CA ILE A 52 -16.00 9.24 -5.06
C ILE A 52 -16.19 7.80 -5.55
N GLY A 53 -15.15 6.97 -5.51
CA GLY A 53 -15.24 5.55 -5.88
C GLY A 53 -13.91 4.92 -6.24
N ASN A 54 -13.94 3.90 -7.12
CA ASN A 54 -12.78 3.21 -7.66
C ASN A 54 -12.73 3.30 -9.18
N GLU A 55 -11.52 3.42 -9.72
CA GLU A 55 -11.21 3.15 -11.11
C GLU A 55 -10.67 1.72 -11.24
N ARG A 56 -11.23 0.94 -12.17
CA ARG A 56 -10.75 -0.42 -12.42
C ARG A 56 -9.36 -0.38 -13.07
N PRO A 57 -8.47 -1.34 -12.76
CA PRO A 57 -7.16 -1.41 -13.40
C PRO A 57 -7.36 -1.57 -14.91
N SER A 58 -6.65 -0.76 -15.71
CA SER A 58 -6.72 -0.84 -17.17
C SER A 58 -6.21 -2.20 -17.62
N ASN A 59 -7.09 -3.03 -18.16
CA ASN A 59 -6.75 -4.36 -18.64
C ASN A 59 -6.15 -4.28 -20.06
N THR A 60 -5.11 -3.48 -20.24
CA THR A 60 -4.33 -3.46 -21.49
C THR A 60 -3.18 -4.43 -21.30
N ARG A 61 -3.36 -5.65 -21.83
CA ARG A 61 -2.26 -6.59 -22.06
C ARG A 61 -1.36 -6.09 -23.18
#